data_AF-A0A3S0DQA5-F1
#
_entry.id   AF-A0A3S0DQA5-F1
#
_cell.length_a   1.000
_cell.length_b   1.000
_cell.length_c   1.000
_cell.angle_alpha   90.00
_cell.angle_beta   90.00
_cell.angle_gamma   90.00
#
_symmetry.space_group_name_H-M   'P 1'
#
loop_
_entity.id
_entity.type
_entity.pdbx_description
1 polymer ?
#
loop_
_entity_poly.entity_id
_entity_poly.type
_entity_poly.pdbx_seq_one_letter_code
_entity_poly.pdbx_strand_id
1 'polypeptide(L)'
;MLLEPLPVDLTLAGVRLLGWLREVGGHGILVAEPNPPGWRERLRLWVRHLLLCRAVQAGLRMPDGTEVPARSLCHGPDTGFAFTPVANPDAVLEPLLALYRSGLLRPSAFIPPVAWAWWQGKPDDTPERAIAQALRKWEGDDFTGSHACADDRWNRCAYDGVLPAADAWQTVARGVFAVMTGHETTIGDSAPDTGIRS
;
A
#
# COMPACT_ATOMS: atom_id res chain seq x y z
N MET A 1 24.99 2.61 1.54
CA MET A 1 25.28 1.16 1.34
C MET A 1 23.98 0.38 1.44
N LEU A 2 23.77 -0.60 0.56
CA LEU A 2 22.61 -1.49 0.57
C LEU A 2 23.03 -2.87 1.10
N LEU A 3 22.09 -3.58 1.72
CA LEU A 3 22.21 -4.98 2.08
C LEU A 3 22.08 -5.87 0.85
N GLU A 4 22.65 -7.07 0.94
CA GLU A 4 22.27 -8.15 0.04
C GLU A 4 20.77 -8.46 0.21
N PRO A 5 20.09 -8.95 -0.85
CA PRO A 5 18.69 -9.33 -0.77
C PRO A 5 18.43 -10.28 0.40
N LEU A 6 17.49 -9.92 1.28
CA LEU A 6 17.16 -10.71 2.46
C LEU A 6 16.13 -11.79 2.09
N PRO A 7 16.38 -13.07 2.37
CA PRO A 7 15.42 -14.12 2.08
C PRO A 7 14.17 -13.94 2.94
N VAL A 8 13.01 -14.11 2.32
CA VAL A 8 11.71 -14.13 2.98
C VAL A 8 11.17 -15.55 2.88
N ASP A 9 10.97 -16.20 4.02
CA ASP A 9 10.24 -17.45 4.16
C ASP A 9 9.43 -17.41 5.45
N LEU A 10 8.12 -17.23 5.30
CA LEU A 10 7.20 -17.20 6.44
C LEU A 10 5.85 -17.79 6.06
N THR A 11 5.18 -18.36 7.06
CA THR A 11 3.82 -18.89 6.92
C THR A 11 2.89 -18.15 7.87
N LEU A 12 1.84 -17.52 7.31
CA LEU A 12 0.81 -16.77 8.04
C LEU A 12 -0.54 -16.95 7.30
N ALA A 13 -1.67 -16.97 8.01
CA ALA A 13 -3.01 -17.21 7.43
C ALA A 13 -3.12 -18.48 6.53
N GLY A 14 -2.24 -19.47 6.74
CA GLY A 14 -2.12 -20.66 5.88
C GLY A 14 -1.59 -20.37 4.47
N VAL A 15 -0.90 -19.23 4.29
CA VAL A 15 -0.16 -18.86 3.07
C VAL A 15 1.33 -18.87 3.41
N ARG A 16 2.13 -19.56 2.59
CA ARG A 16 3.59 -19.47 2.65
C ARG A 16 4.07 -18.38 1.69
N LEU A 17 4.67 -17.33 2.22
CA LEU A 17 5.26 -16.25 1.45
C LEU A 17 6.76 -16.52 1.28
N LEU A 18 7.18 -16.71 0.03
CA LEU A 18 8.57 -16.94 -0.37
C LEU A 18 9.04 -15.81 -1.28
N GLY A 19 10.27 -15.33 -1.06
CA GLY A 19 10.86 -14.32 -1.92
C GLY A 19 12.09 -13.65 -1.33
N TRP A 20 12.32 -12.41 -1.78
CA TRP A 20 13.48 -11.62 -1.37
C TRP A 20 13.06 -10.19 -1.08
N LEU A 21 13.40 -9.70 0.11
CA LEU A 21 13.29 -8.30 0.46
C LEU A 21 14.56 -7.57 0.00
N ARG A 22 14.38 -6.67 -0.97
CA ARG A 22 15.46 -5.93 -1.62
C ARG A 22 15.47 -4.46 -1.22
N GLU A 23 16.55 -3.78 -1.59
CA GLU A 23 16.71 -2.32 -1.47
C GLU A 23 16.63 -1.84 -0.01
N VAL A 24 17.07 -2.69 0.92
CA VAL A 24 17.23 -2.33 2.33
C VAL A 24 18.62 -1.74 2.52
N GLY A 25 18.72 -0.59 3.17
CA GLY A 25 20.00 0.04 3.52
C GLY A 25 19.90 0.86 4.79
N GLY A 26 20.88 1.75 5.00
CA GLY A 26 20.97 2.58 6.22
C GLY A 26 19.80 3.57 6.44
N HIS A 27 18.88 3.68 5.48
CA HIS A 27 17.66 4.49 5.58
C HIS A 27 16.39 3.63 5.65
N GLY A 28 16.53 2.31 5.76
CA GLY A 28 15.45 1.34 5.60
C GLY A 28 15.22 1.06 4.12
N ILE A 29 13.99 1.18 3.64
CA ILE A 29 13.65 1.05 2.21
C ILE A 29 13.39 2.42 1.61
N LEU A 30 13.99 2.71 0.46
CA LEU A 30 13.76 3.94 -0.30
C LEU A 30 13.30 3.58 -1.71
N VAL A 31 12.16 4.12 -2.13
CA VAL A 31 11.60 3.95 -3.47
C VAL A 31 11.41 5.33 -4.11
N ALA A 32 11.71 5.44 -5.40
CA ALA A 32 11.43 6.61 -6.21
C ALA A 32 10.48 6.21 -7.34
N GLU A 33 9.36 6.92 -7.45
CA GLU A 33 8.32 6.70 -8.45
C GLU A 33 8.33 7.84 -9.47
N PRO A 34 8.16 7.56 -10.77
CA PRO A 34 8.16 8.59 -11.81
C PRO A 34 6.86 9.42 -11.84
N ASN A 35 5.84 9.01 -11.07
CA ASN A 35 4.56 9.68 -10.95
C ASN A 35 4.20 9.87 -9.47
N PRO A 36 3.31 10.83 -9.13
CA PRO A 36 2.79 10.95 -7.78
C PRO A 36 2.29 9.58 -7.28
N PRO A 37 2.81 9.06 -6.15
CA PRO A 37 2.49 7.71 -5.73
C PRO A 37 1.00 7.59 -5.44
N GLY A 38 0.37 6.55 -5.97
CA GLY A 38 -1.04 6.25 -5.75
C GLY A 38 -1.24 5.17 -4.68
N TRP A 39 -2.42 4.54 -4.73
CA TRP A 39 -2.75 3.39 -3.88
C TRP A 39 -1.83 2.19 -4.11
N ARG A 40 -1.36 2.02 -5.35
CA ARG A 40 -0.60 0.84 -5.78
C ARG A 40 0.81 0.88 -5.21
N GLU A 41 1.46 2.03 -5.35
CA GLU A 41 2.81 2.28 -4.85
C GLU A 41 2.81 2.19 -3.32
N ARG A 42 1.78 2.74 -2.66
CA ARG A 42 1.55 2.59 -1.22
C ARG A 42 1.40 1.14 -0.78
N LEU A 43 0.48 0.37 -1.37
CA LEU A 43 0.27 -1.03 -0.97
C LEU A 43 1.51 -1.90 -1.22
N ARG A 44 2.22 -1.69 -2.34
CA ARG A 44 3.46 -2.41 -2.63
C ARG A 44 4.54 -2.12 -1.59
N LEU A 45 4.76 -0.84 -1.27
CA LEU A 45 5.72 -0.45 -0.26
C LEU A 45 5.28 -0.90 1.14
N TRP A 46 3.97 -0.92 1.42
CA TRP A 46 3.42 -1.34 2.70
C TRP A 46 3.73 -2.79 3.02
N VAL A 47 3.50 -3.72 2.08
CA VAL A 47 3.83 -5.14 2.30
C VAL A 47 5.33 -5.31 2.52
N ARG A 48 6.18 -4.61 1.75
CA ARG A 48 7.64 -4.63 1.94
C ARG A 48 8.05 -4.04 3.30
N HIS A 49 7.37 -2.99 3.74
CA HIS A 49 7.61 -2.32 5.02
C HIS A 49 7.27 -3.22 6.21
N LEU A 50 6.18 -4.00 6.13
CA LEU A 50 5.85 -5.00 7.16
C LEU A 50 6.95 -6.07 7.28
N LEU A 51 7.46 -6.54 6.14
CA LEU A 51 8.58 -7.49 6.11
C LEU A 51 9.87 -6.87 6.66
N LEU A 52 10.14 -5.60 6.37
CA LEU A 52 11.26 -4.86 6.95
C LEU A 52 11.12 -4.76 8.48
N CYS A 53 9.96 -4.33 8.99
CA CYS A 53 9.70 -4.22 10.42
C CYS A 53 9.94 -5.57 11.12
N ARG A 54 9.43 -6.65 10.54
CA ARG A 54 9.65 -8.01 11.03
C ARG A 54 11.14 -8.38 11.05
N ALA A 55 11.88 -8.09 9.98
CA ALA A 55 13.31 -8.40 9.91
C ALA A 55 14.11 -7.60 10.94
N VAL A 56 13.80 -6.31 11.12
CA VAL A 56 14.43 -5.45 12.14
C VAL A 56 14.16 -5.98 13.55
N GLN A 57 12.91 -6.38 13.83
CA GLN A 57 12.54 -7.02 15.10
C GLN A 57 13.26 -8.36 15.33
N ALA A 58 13.56 -9.09 14.26
CA ALA A 58 14.35 -10.33 14.29
C ALA A 58 15.86 -10.09 14.39
N GLY A 59 16.31 -8.83 14.55
CA GLY A 59 17.73 -8.50 14.75
C GLY A 59 18.48 -8.13 13.48
N LEU A 60 17.82 -7.76 12.39
CA LEU A 60 18.49 -7.25 11.18
C LEU A 60 19.38 -6.05 11.53
N ARG A 61 20.64 -6.09 11.07
CA ARG A 61 21.65 -5.03 11.22
C ARG A 61 22.36 -4.81 9.89
N MET A 62 22.95 -3.63 9.74
CA MET A 62 23.88 -3.34 8.66
C MET A 62 25.18 -4.13 8.84
N PRO A 63 26.00 -4.32 7.78
CA PRO A 63 27.26 -5.04 7.84
C PRO A 63 28.29 -4.43 8.81
N ASP A 64 28.19 -3.13 9.07
CA ASP A 64 29.00 -2.39 10.04
C ASP A 64 28.45 -2.49 11.49
N GLY A 65 27.39 -3.28 11.71
CA GLY A 65 26.74 -3.47 13.00
C GLY A 65 25.70 -2.41 13.36
N THR A 66 25.51 -1.37 12.53
CA THR A 66 24.51 -0.33 12.80
C THR A 66 23.08 -0.86 12.64
N GLU A 67 22.14 -0.27 13.38
CA GLU A 67 20.74 -0.68 13.29
C GLU A 67 20.11 -0.24 11.97
N VAL A 68 19.38 -1.15 11.31
CA VAL A 68 18.56 -0.79 10.16
C VAL A 68 17.30 -0.12 10.67
N PRO A 69 16.99 1.13 10.26
CA PRO A 69 15.76 1.76 10.68
C PRO A 69 14.56 1.06 10.03
N ALA A 70 13.54 0.74 10.84
CA ALA A 70 12.27 0.19 10.37
C ALA A 70 11.39 1.27 9.73
N ARG A 71 11.94 1.94 8.70
CA ARG A 71 11.28 3.02 7.96
C ARG A 71 11.28 2.70 6.48
N SER A 72 10.24 3.13 5.78
CA SER A 72 10.20 3.03 4.32
C SER A 72 9.72 4.34 3.74
N LEU A 73 10.39 4.83 2.70
CA LEU A 73 10.12 6.12 2.09
C LEU A 73 9.82 5.94 0.60
N CYS A 74 8.85 6.69 0.11
CA CYS A 74 8.53 6.80 -1.30
C CYS A 74 8.56 8.27 -1.70
N HIS A 75 9.38 8.61 -2.68
CA HIS A 75 9.38 9.92 -3.33
C HIS A 75 8.74 9.81 -4.70
N GLY A 76 7.86 10.73 -5.03
CA GLY A 76 7.41 11.00 -6.39
C GLY A 76 7.48 12.50 -6.69
N PRO A 77 7.11 12.91 -7.91
CA PRO A 77 6.98 14.31 -8.27
C PRO A 77 6.00 15.02 -7.31
N ASP A 78 6.45 16.13 -6.72
CA ASP A 78 5.66 17.04 -5.85
C ASP A 78 5.04 16.42 -4.59
N THR A 79 5.33 15.15 -4.30
CA THR A 79 4.76 14.45 -3.15
C THR A 79 5.59 13.23 -2.74
N GLY A 80 5.64 12.97 -1.45
CA GLY A 80 6.23 11.77 -0.90
C GLY A 80 5.53 11.32 0.36
N PHE A 81 5.75 10.07 0.74
CA PHE A 81 5.25 9.53 1.99
C PHE A 81 6.30 8.61 2.62
N ALA A 82 6.22 8.45 3.93
CA ALA A 82 7.01 7.48 4.67
C ALA A 82 6.10 6.65 5.57
N PHE A 83 6.44 5.37 5.72
CA PHE A 83 5.87 4.50 6.74
C PHE A 83 6.74 4.50 8.00
N THR A 84 6.07 4.65 9.13
CA THR A 84 6.64 4.56 10.48
C THR A 84 6.63 3.12 10.98
N PRO A 85 7.54 2.73 11.91
CA PRO A 85 7.64 1.36 12.40
C PRO A 85 6.32 0.76 12.87
N VAL A 86 6.08 -0.50 12.51
CA VAL A 86 4.91 -1.27 12.96
C VAL A 86 5.33 -2.21 14.09
N ALA A 87 4.69 -2.09 15.26
CA ALA A 87 5.05 -2.87 16.44
C ALA A 87 4.73 -4.36 16.31
N ASN A 88 3.63 -4.72 15.64
CA ASN A 88 3.28 -6.12 15.38
C ASN A 88 3.00 -6.31 13.88
N PRO A 89 4.05 -6.48 13.05
CA PRO A 89 3.90 -6.58 11.60
C PRO A 89 3.13 -7.84 11.18
N ASP A 90 3.26 -8.95 11.93
CA ASP A 90 2.56 -10.20 11.61
C ASP A 90 1.05 -10.05 11.79
N ALA A 91 0.57 -9.38 12.85
CA ALA A 91 -0.86 -9.11 13.05
C ALA A 91 -1.48 -8.23 11.96
N VAL A 92 -0.67 -7.42 11.27
CA VAL A 92 -1.12 -6.60 10.13
C VAL A 92 -1.01 -7.36 8.81
N LEU A 93 0.03 -8.18 8.65
CA LEU A 93 0.27 -8.96 7.44
C LEU A 93 -0.72 -10.12 7.30
N GLU A 94 -1.13 -10.74 8.41
CA GLU A 94 -2.04 -11.87 8.43
C GLU A 94 -3.40 -11.59 7.74
N PRO A 95 -4.15 -10.51 8.05
CA PRO A 95 -5.40 -10.22 7.35
C PRO A 95 -5.21 -9.91 5.86
N LEU A 96 -4.06 -9.35 5.45
CA LEU A 96 -3.73 -9.14 4.02
C LEU A 96 -3.54 -10.48 3.29
N LEU A 97 -2.85 -11.43 3.93
CA LEU A 97 -2.65 -12.77 3.38
C LEU A 97 -3.93 -13.60 3.38
N ALA A 98 -4.78 -13.44 4.40
CA ALA A 98 -6.12 -14.04 4.43
C ALA A 98 -7.01 -13.50 3.29
N LEU A 99 -6.98 -12.18 3.05
CA LEU A 99 -7.66 -11.56 1.91
C LEU A 99 -7.14 -12.12 0.58
N TYR A 100 -5.81 -12.15 0.39
CA TYR A 100 -5.19 -12.74 -0.79
C TYR A 100 -5.64 -14.18 -1.01
N ARG A 101 -5.55 -15.03 0.02
CA ARG A 101 -5.98 -16.44 -0.04
C ARG A 101 -7.46 -16.56 -0.41
N SER A 102 -8.32 -15.73 0.16
CA SER A 102 -9.75 -15.73 -0.18
C SER A 102 -9.99 -15.33 -1.64
N GLY A 103 -9.21 -14.37 -2.16
CA GLY A 103 -9.25 -13.90 -3.54
C GLY A 103 -8.80 -14.94 -4.57
N LEU A 104 -8.00 -15.93 -4.15
CA LEU A 104 -7.63 -17.07 -5.00
C LEU A 104 -8.78 -18.07 -5.20
N LEU A 105 -9.76 -18.10 -4.28
CA LEU A 105 -10.88 -19.05 -4.32
C LEU A 105 -12.14 -18.45 -4.93
N ARG A 106 -12.35 -17.14 -4.76
CA ARG A 106 -13.49 -16.41 -5.26
C ARG A 106 -13.09 -14.97 -5.59
N PRO A 107 -13.77 -14.29 -6.53
CA PRO A 107 -13.54 -12.88 -6.76
C PRO A 107 -13.63 -12.07 -5.46
N SER A 108 -12.58 -11.29 -5.18
CA SER A 108 -12.51 -10.44 -3.99
C SER A 108 -13.34 -9.18 -4.20
N ALA A 109 -14.30 -8.92 -3.30
CA ALA A 109 -15.11 -7.70 -3.35
C ALA A 109 -14.25 -6.42 -3.18
N PHE A 110 -13.05 -6.55 -2.60
CA PHE A 110 -12.09 -5.46 -2.47
C PHE A 110 -11.44 -5.15 -3.84
N ILE A 111 -11.87 -4.04 -4.43
CA ILE A 111 -11.32 -3.47 -5.66
C ILE A 111 -10.42 -2.27 -5.26
N PRO A 112 -9.08 -2.43 -5.21
CA PRO A 112 -8.20 -1.44 -4.59
C PRO A 112 -8.36 0.02 -5.06
N PRO A 113 -8.47 0.34 -6.37
CA PRO A 113 -8.65 1.72 -6.80
C PRO A 113 -9.97 2.34 -6.30
N VAL A 114 -11.07 1.58 -6.30
CA VAL A 114 -12.39 2.01 -5.81
C VAL A 114 -12.35 2.21 -4.30
N ALA A 115 -11.83 1.21 -3.60
CA ALA A 115 -11.68 1.24 -2.14
C ALA A 115 -10.77 2.38 -1.66
N TRP A 116 -9.73 2.71 -2.42
CA TRP A 116 -8.86 3.85 -2.13
C TRP A 116 -9.56 5.19 -2.35
N ALA A 117 -10.31 5.34 -3.44
CA ALA A 117 -11.11 6.54 -3.69
C ALA A 117 -12.15 6.77 -2.57
N TRP A 118 -12.79 5.68 -2.11
CA TRP A 118 -13.65 5.72 -0.94
C TRP A 118 -12.91 6.19 0.32
N TRP A 119 -11.75 5.58 0.63
CA TRP A 119 -10.95 5.95 1.80
C TRP A 119 -10.49 7.42 1.78
N GLN A 120 -10.05 7.90 0.62
CA GLN A 120 -9.66 9.30 0.39
C GLN A 120 -10.83 10.29 0.52
N GLY A 121 -12.06 9.81 0.32
CA GLY A 121 -13.27 10.57 0.62
C GLY A 121 -13.58 10.71 2.11
N LYS A 122 -12.71 10.23 3.00
CA LYS A 122 -12.84 10.32 4.47
C LYS A 122 -14.21 9.79 4.93
N PRO A 123 -14.44 8.48 4.81
CA PRO A 123 -15.76 7.89 5.03
C PRO A 123 -16.31 8.09 6.45
N ASP A 124 -15.45 8.39 7.42
CA ASP A 124 -15.86 8.70 8.81
C ASP A 124 -16.33 10.14 8.99
N ASP A 125 -15.84 11.07 8.17
CA ASP A 125 -16.18 12.49 8.23
C ASP A 125 -17.29 12.84 7.24
N THR A 126 -17.18 12.32 6.00
CA THR A 126 -18.07 12.64 4.88
C THR A 126 -18.46 11.37 4.10
N PRO A 127 -19.36 10.54 4.63
CA PRO A 127 -19.70 9.25 4.05
C PRO A 127 -20.29 9.37 2.63
N GLU A 128 -21.15 10.35 2.36
CA GLU A 128 -21.75 10.54 1.03
C GLU A 128 -20.69 10.88 -0.02
N ARG A 129 -19.72 11.73 0.35
CA ARG A 129 -18.58 12.09 -0.50
C ARG A 129 -17.70 10.87 -0.77
N ALA A 130 -17.46 10.04 0.24
CA ALA A 130 -16.68 8.82 0.09
C ALA A 130 -17.34 7.83 -0.88
N ILE A 131 -18.65 7.62 -0.76
CA ILE A 131 -19.41 6.79 -1.71
C ILE A 131 -19.36 7.39 -3.11
N ALA A 132 -19.59 8.69 -3.27
CA ALA A 132 -19.55 9.35 -4.57
C ALA A 132 -18.18 9.20 -5.26
N GLN A 133 -17.07 9.30 -4.52
CA GLN A 133 -15.73 9.06 -5.07
C GLN A 133 -15.51 7.60 -5.47
N ALA A 134 -16.02 6.64 -4.68
CA ALA A 134 -15.95 5.23 -5.00
C ALA A 134 -16.71 4.91 -6.30
N LEU A 135 -17.96 5.40 -6.41
CA LEU A 135 -18.81 5.22 -7.59
C LEU A 135 -18.20 5.85 -8.82
N ARG A 136 -17.72 7.10 -8.72
CA ARG A 136 -16.98 7.77 -9.81
C ARG A 136 -15.76 6.96 -10.26
N LYS A 137 -15.08 6.28 -9.33
CA LYS A 137 -13.94 5.42 -9.71
C LYS A 137 -14.38 4.10 -10.35
N TRP A 138 -15.54 3.58 -9.96
CA TRP A 138 -16.14 2.38 -10.53
C TRP A 138 -16.67 2.62 -11.96
N GLU A 139 -17.53 3.62 -12.11
CA GLU A 139 -18.25 3.96 -13.34
C GLU A 139 -17.38 4.74 -14.34
N GLY A 140 -16.30 5.35 -13.87
CA GLY A 140 -15.49 6.28 -14.66
C GLY A 140 -16.12 7.68 -14.70
N ASP A 141 -15.58 8.52 -15.57
CA ASP A 141 -16.16 9.84 -15.83
C ASP A 141 -15.89 10.20 -17.30
N ASP A 142 -16.95 10.18 -18.10
CA ASP A 142 -16.93 10.51 -19.54
C ASP A 142 -16.48 11.95 -19.83
N PHE A 143 -16.77 12.89 -18.93
CA PHE A 143 -16.38 14.30 -19.08
C PHE A 143 -14.88 14.50 -18.89
N THR A 144 -14.27 13.77 -17.94
CA THR A 144 -12.82 13.83 -17.68
C THR A 144 -12.01 12.76 -18.43
N GLY A 145 -12.68 11.84 -19.12
CA GLY A 145 -12.04 10.66 -19.75
C GLY A 145 -11.44 9.69 -18.73
N SER A 146 -11.94 9.68 -17.50
CA SER A 146 -11.42 8.83 -16.43
C SER A 146 -11.84 7.38 -16.64
N HIS A 147 -10.87 6.46 -16.68
CA HIS A 147 -11.09 5.02 -16.83
C HIS A 147 -12.01 4.43 -15.75
N ALA A 148 -13.06 3.72 -16.20
CA ALA A 148 -14.01 3.00 -15.38
C ALA A 148 -13.44 1.66 -14.92
N CYS A 149 -13.36 1.42 -13.61
CA CYS A 149 -12.97 0.10 -13.10
C CYS A 149 -13.99 -1.00 -13.48
N ALA A 150 -15.26 -0.65 -13.73
CA ALA A 150 -16.28 -1.57 -14.23
C ALA A 150 -15.93 -2.15 -15.62
N ASP A 151 -15.16 -1.40 -16.42
CA ASP A 151 -14.76 -1.80 -17.77
C ASP A 151 -13.52 -2.68 -17.82
N ASP A 152 -12.78 -2.78 -16.71
CA ASP A 152 -11.68 -3.73 -16.61
C ASP A 152 -12.20 -5.15 -16.84
N ARG A 153 -11.61 -5.86 -17.81
CA ARG A 153 -12.03 -7.21 -18.22
C ARG A 153 -12.22 -8.16 -17.04
N TRP A 154 -11.37 -8.05 -16.02
CA TRP A 154 -11.42 -8.89 -14.82
C TRP A 154 -12.60 -8.55 -13.92
N ASN A 155 -12.89 -7.26 -13.71
CA ASN A 155 -14.00 -6.81 -12.89
C ASN A 155 -15.34 -7.08 -13.59
N ARG A 156 -15.40 -6.86 -14.90
CA ARG A 156 -16.57 -7.19 -15.72
C ARG A 156 -16.87 -8.69 -15.68
N CYS A 157 -15.85 -9.55 -15.78
CA CYS A 157 -16.03 -11.00 -15.68
C CYS A 157 -16.51 -11.44 -14.29
N ALA A 158 -16.00 -10.82 -13.22
CA ALA A 158 -16.32 -11.19 -11.85
C ALA A 158 -17.69 -10.68 -11.37
N TYR A 159 -18.12 -9.50 -11.83
CA TYR A 159 -19.24 -8.77 -11.25
C TYR A 159 -20.25 -8.23 -12.25
N ASP A 160 -20.05 -8.50 -13.55
CA ASP A 160 -20.96 -8.11 -14.63
C ASP A 160 -21.32 -6.61 -14.63
N GLY A 161 -20.31 -5.77 -14.37
CA GLY A 161 -20.47 -4.30 -14.33
C GLY A 161 -21.15 -3.76 -13.07
N VAL A 162 -21.55 -4.61 -12.13
CA VAL A 162 -22.18 -4.21 -10.86
C VAL A 162 -21.11 -4.09 -9.77
N LEU A 163 -21.05 -2.95 -9.07
CA LEU A 163 -20.14 -2.82 -7.94
C LEU A 163 -20.57 -3.80 -6.82
N PRO A 164 -19.64 -4.56 -6.19
CA PRO A 164 -19.98 -5.40 -5.06
C PRO A 164 -20.67 -4.62 -3.93
N ALA A 165 -21.53 -5.29 -3.16
CA ALA A 165 -22.26 -4.67 -2.06
C ALA A 165 -21.31 -3.93 -1.09
N ALA A 166 -21.71 -2.72 -0.67
CA ALA A 166 -20.91 -1.81 0.15
C ALA A 166 -20.27 -2.49 1.37
N ASP A 167 -21.07 -3.20 2.17
CA ASP A 167 -20.63 -3.86 3.40
C ASP A 167 -19.48 -4.86 3.17
N ALA A 168 -19.47 -5.51 1.99
CA ALA A 168 -18.49 -6.54 1.65
C ALA A 168 -17.09 -5.97 1.39
N TRP A 169 -16.99 -4.80 0.75
CA TRP A 169 -15.70 -4.22 0.39
C TRP A 169 -15.26 -3.08 1.30
N GLN A 170 -16.18 -2.33 1.91
CA GLN A 170 -15.84 -1.22 2.81
C GLN A 170 -15.18 -1.70 4.10
N THR A 171 -15.67 -2.81 4.65
CA THR A 171 -15.07 -3.44 5.83
C THR A 171 -13.61 -3.81 5.57
N VAL A 172 -13.35 -4.44 4.42
CA VAL A 172 -11.99 -4.81 3.99
C VAL A 172 -11.15 -3.56 3.70
N ALA A 173 -11.70 -2.58 2.99
CA ALA A 173 -11.04 -1.34 2.64
C ALA A 173 -10.57 -0.58 3.89
N ARG A 174 -11.44 -0.47 4.89
CA ARG A 174 -11.11 0.13 6.19
C ARG A 174 -10.01 -0.66 6.89
N GLY A 175 -10.14 -1.99 6.97
CA GLY A 175 -9.12 -2.84 7.60
C GLY A 175 -7.73 -2.71 6.96
N VAL A 176 -7.66 -2.52 5.64
CA VAL A 176 -6.39 -2.34 4.92
C VAL A 176 -5.88 -0.90 5.02
N PHE A 177 -6.69 0.06 4.61
CA PHE A 177 -6.23 1.43 4.42
C PHE A 177 -6.16 2.23 5.72
N ALA A 178 -7.03 1.98 6.71
CA ALA A 178 -6.93 2.67 8.00
C ALA A 178 -5.60 2.36 8.69
N VAL A 179 -5.23 1.07 8.71
CA VAL A 179 -3.96 0.64 9.31
C VAL A 179 -2.78 1.20 8.52
N MET A 180 -2.79 1.06 7.19
CA MET A 180 -1.71 1.57 6.34
C MET A 180 -1.52 3.09 6.48
N THR A 181 -2.59 3.89 6.35
CA THR A 181 -2.46 5.35 6.42
C THR A 181 -2.23 5.85 7.85
N GLY A 182 -2.60 5.07 8.88
CA GLY A 182 -2.26 5.37 10.27
C GLY A 182 -0.76 5.33 10.56
N HIS A 183 0.00 4.60 9.74
CA HIS A 183 1.47 4.56 9.79
C HIS A 183 2.14 5.49 8.77
N GLU A 184 1.36 6.17 7.93
CA GLU A 184 1.85 7.04 6.86
C GLU A 184 2.09 8.46 7.37
N THR A 185 3.24 9.03 7.04
CA THR A 185 3.56 10.45 7.22
C THR A 185 3.90 11.06 5.88
N THR A 186 3.33 12.22 5.56
CA THR A 186 3.71 12.98 4.36
C THR A 186 5.14 13.48 4.50
N ILE A 187 5.94 13.27 3.46
CA ILE A 187 7.25 13.90 3.34
C ILE A 187 6.99 15.25 2.68
N GLY A 188 7.09 16.34 3.43
CA GLY A 188 7.11 17.68 2.84
C GLY A 188 8.39 17.88 2.05
N ASP A 189 8.34 18.67 0.98
CA ASP A 189 9.52 19.09 0.22
C ASP A 189 10.49 19.84 1.14
N SER A 190 11.38 19.09 1.77
CA SER A 190 12.73 19.56 2.00
C SER A 190 13.49 19.16 0.74
N ALA A 191 13.32 19.93 -0.33
CA ALA A 191 14.32 19.94 -1.37
C ALA A 191 15.67 20.17 -0.67
N PRO A 192 16.70 19.34 -0.90
CA PRO A 192 18.04 19.80 -0.58
C PRO A 192 18.23 21.09 -1.36
N ASP A 193 18.57 22.17 -0.67
CA ASP A 193 19.12 23.38 -1.27
C ASP A 193 20.37 22.97 -2.07
N THR A 194 20.16 22.54 -3.30
CA THR A 194 21.22 22.47 -4.30
C THR A 194 21.51 23.90 -4.67
N GLY A 195 22.26 24.56 -3.79
CA GLY A 195 23.01 25.77 -4.07
C GLY A 195 24.03 25.46 -5.15
N ILE A 196 23.57 25.32 -6.40
CA ILE A 196 24.39 25.53 -7.56
C ILE A 196 24.44 27.04 -7.72
N ARG A 197 25.43 27.63 -7.04
CA ARG A 197 25.92 28.97 -7.39
C ARG A 197 26.52 28.89 -8.79
N SER A 198 25.99 29.71 -9.69
CA SER A 198 26.63 30.07 -10.96
C SER A 198 27.97 30.76 -10.76
#